data_AF-A0AAD9DGU1-F1
#
_entry.id   AF-A0AAD9DGU1-F1
#
_cell.length_a   1.000
_cell.length_b   1.000
_cell.length_c   1.000
_cell.angle_alpha   90.00
_cell.angle_beta   90.00
_cell.angle_gamma   90.00
#
_symmetry.space_group_name_H-M   'P 1'
#
loop_
_entity.id
_entity.type
_entity.pdbx_description
1 polymer ?
#
loop_
_entity_poly.entity_id
_entity_poly.type
_entity_poly.pdbx_seq_one_letter_code
_entity_poly.pdbx_strand_id
1 'polypeptide(L)'
;MMCCAACGAAEADHIIKLKKCTACYLVRYCSVKCQRDHRPKHKKECKKRAAELRDEILFKQPESTHLGDCPICCLPLPFDCDKSNLMPCCSKTICNGCDRANQIREFEGKLLRKCPFCRHPSPKSQEEADRIQMKRVEVNDPVAMRLMGFERQEKEDHDGAFEYYTKAAGLGDVNAHFNLSVMHREGLGVEKDKKKMWHHLEEAAIAGHTFARHNLGNHECRNSRHDRAVKHWIIAANLGNDRSLEELKDCYREGLVSKDDFAAALRVHQAAVDATKSPQREAAELALEELEKIK
;
A
#
# COMPACT_ATOMS: atom_id res chain seq x y z
N MET A 1 2.13 -41.25 -0.15
CA MET A 1 0.96 -41.31 -1.06
C MET A 1 0.06 -40.14 -0.74
N MET A 2 -0.26 -39.27 -1.71
CA MET A 2 -1.20 -38.17 -1.50
C MET A 2 -2.63 -38.70 -1.68
N CYS A 3 -3.47 -38.57 -0.65
CA CYS A 3 -4.83 -39.11 -0.65
C CYS A 3 -5.88 -38.03 -0.38
N CYS A 4 -7.09 -38.25 -0.88
CA CYS A 4 -8.26 -37.46 -0.56
C CYS A 4 -8.56 -37.56 0.94
N ALA A 5 -8.66 -36.42 1.62
CA ALA A 5 -8.91 -36.36 3.06
C ALA A 5 -10.30 -36.88 3.48
N ALA A 6 -11.23 -37.02 2.52
CA ALA A 6 -12.58 -37.51 2.80
C ALA A 6 -12.74 -39.02 2.55
N CYS A 7 -12.32 -39.52 1.38
CA CYS A 7 -12.57 -40.89 0.94
C CYS A 7 -11.32 -41.76 0.85
N GLY A 8 -10.13 -41.22 1.15
CA GLY A 8 -8.87 -41.97 1.08
C GLY A 8 -8.35 -42.26 -0.33
N ALA A 9 -9.08 -41.88 -1.39
CA ALA A 9 -8.68 -42.09 -2.76
C ALA A 9 -7.31 -41.47 -3.04
N ALA A 10 -6.37 -42.29 -3.49
CA ALA A 10 -5.02 -41.85 -3.80
C ALA A 10 -4.94 -41.12 -5.14
N GLU A 11 -4.04 -40.15 -5.21
CA GLU A 11 -3.59 -39.58 -6.47
C GLU A 11 -2.80 -40.65 -7.22
N ALA A 12 -3.39 -41.19 -8.28
CA ALA A 12 -2.78 -42.15 -9.18
C ALA A 12 -2.66 -41.52 -10.56
N ASP A 13 -1.51 -41.74 -11.21
CA ASP A 13 -1.06 -41.15 -12.47
C ASP A 13 -2.23 -40.96 -13.47
N HIS A 14 -2.78 -39.74 -13.45
CA HIS A 14 -3.82 -39.23 -14.35
C HIS A 14 -5.29 -39.64 -14.13
N ILE A 15 -5.63 -40.45 -13.12
CA ILE A 15 -7.04 -40.86 -12.88
C ILE A 15 -7.75 -39.94 -11.87
N ILE A 16 -7.06 -39.53 -10.81
CA ILE A 16 -7.64 -38.70 -9.73
C ILE A 16 -6.75 -37.50 -9.47
N LYS A 17 -7.20 -36.30 -9.88
CA LYS A 17 -6.51 -35.04 -9.58
C LYS A 17 -6.99 -34.46 -8.26
N LEU A 18 -6.12 -34.43 -7.26
CA LEU A 18 -6.46 -33.90 -5.93
C LEU A 18 -6.31 -32.37 -5.90
N LYS A 19 -7.37 -31.65 -5.50
CA LYS A 19 -7.35 -30.20 -5.30
C LYS A 19 -7.09 -29.88 -3.83
N LYS A 20 -6.10 -29.02 -3.56
CA LYS A 20 -5.83 -28.50 -2.21
C LYS A 20 -7.03 -27.67 -1.71
N CYS A 21 -7.28 -27.68 -0.41
CA CYS A 21 -8.13 -26.68 0.22
C CYS A 21 -7.51 -25.30 -0.03
N THR A 22 -8.26 -24.40 -0.66
CA THR A 22 -7.78 -23.05 -1.02
C THR A 22 -7.59 -22.13 0.18
N ALA A 23 -8.16 -22.47 1.34
CA ALA A 23 -8.05 -21.65 2.55
C ALA A 23 -6.84 -22.02 3.42
N CYS A 24 -6.52 -23.31 3.59
CA CYS A 24 -5.48 -23.75 4.52
C CYS A 24 -4.33 -24.54 3.87
N TYR A 25 -4.54 -25.03 2.64
CA TYR A 25 -3.60 -25.87 1.90
C TYR A 25 -3.14 -27.19 2.57
N LEU A 26 -3.66 -27.54 3.76
CA LEU A 26 -3.29 -28.75 4.52
C LEU A 26 -3.80 -30.04 3.89
N VAL A 27 -5.03 -30.00 3.38
CA VAL A 27 -5.75 -31.19 2.90
C VAL A 27 -6.07 -31.06 1.42
N ARG A 28 -6.27 -32.21 0.77
CA ARG A 28 -6.65 -32.28 -0.64
C ARG A 28 -7.93 -33.12 -0.82
N TYR A 29 -8.67 -32.83 -1.89
CA TYR A 29 -9.94 -33.46 -2.21
C TYR A 29 -9.99 -33.86 -3.69
N CYS A 30 -10.52 -35.05 -3.97
CA CYS A 30 -10.78 -35.49 -5.36
C CYS A 30 -12.04 -34.83 -5.97
N SER A 31 -12.93 -34.27 -5.14
CA SER A 31 -14.18 -33.66 -5.61
C SER A 31 -14.72 -32.62 -4.62
N VAL A 32 -15.62 -31.76 -5.11
CA VAL A 32 -16.35 -30.78 -4.27
C VAL A 32 -17.21 -31.50 -3.23
N LYS A 33 -17.79 -32.67 -3.57
CA LYS A 33 -18.55 -33.50 -2.64
C LYS A 33 -17.68 -33.92 -1.46
N CYS A 34 -16.51 -34.50 -1.72
CA CYS A 34 -15.55 -34.87 -0.68
C CYS A 34 -15.13 -33.68 0.20
N GLN A 35 -14.95 -32.50 -0.39
CA GLN A 35 -14.68 -31.28 0.38
C GLN A 35 -15.83 -30.91 1.32
N ARG A 36 -17.09 -30.99 0.86
CA ARG A 36 -18.28 -30.71 1.68
C ARG A 36 -18.44 -31.74 2.80
N ASP A 37 -18.26 -33.01 2.50
CA ASP A 37 -18.41 -34.12 3.45
C ASP A 37 -17.35 -34.07 4.56
N HIS A 38 -16.13 -33.65 4.23
CA HIS A 38 -15.04 -33.51 5.21
C HIS A 38 -15.09 -32.18 5.99
N ARG A 39 -15.79 -31.16 5.49
CA ARG A 39 -15.82 -29.81 6.08
C ARG A 39 -16.17 -29.80 7.58
N PRO A 40 -17.14 -30.56 8.10
CA PRO A 40 -17.45 -30.56 9.54
C PRO A 40 -16.26 -30.96 10.42
N LYS A 41 -15.44 -31.92 9.97
CA LYS A 41 -14.25 -32.41 10.71
C LYS A 41 -13.08 -31.43 10.62
N HIS A 42 -12.94 -30.75 9.49
CA HIS A 42 -11.77 -29.91 9.21
C HIS A 42 -11.97 -28.41 9.43
N LYS A 43 -13.21 -27.90 9.56
CA LYS A 43 -13.51 -26.46 9.59
C LYS A 43 -12.72 -25.70 10.66
N LYS A 44 -12.55 -26.26 11.87
CA LYS A 44 -11.82 -25.61 12.97
C LYS A 44 -10.33 -25.45 12.65
N GLU A 45 -9.69 -26.56 12.28
CA GLU A 45 -8.28 -26.59 11.89
C GLU A 45 -8.01 -25.74 10.64
N CYS A 46 -8.87 -25.83 9.64
CA CYS A 46 -8.82 -25.01 8.43
C CYS A 46 -8.79 -23.51 8.75
N LYS A 47 -9.65 -23.06 9.66
CA LYS A 47 -9.70 -21.65 10.07
C LYS A 47 -8.44 -21.24 10.82
N LYS A 48 -7.93 -22.10 11.73
CA LYS A 48 -6.69 -21.86 12.46
C LYS A 48 -5.52 -21.68 11.48
N ARG A 49 -5.34 -22.62 10.55
CA ARG A 49 -4.25 -22.55 9.57
C ARG A 49 -4.41 -21.38 8.60
N ALA A 50 -5.64 -21.05 8.18
CA ALA A 50 -5.87 -19.87 7.35
C ALA A 50 -5.48 -18.58 8.06
N ALA A 51 -5.74 -18.46 9.37
CA ALA A 51 -5.31 -17.32 10.18
C ALA A 51 -3.78 -17.27 10.33
N GLU A 52 -3.11 -18.41 10.55
CA GLU A 52 -1.65 -18.49 10.58
C GLU A 52 -1.02 -18.05 9.25
N LEU A 53 -1.53 -18.54 8.12
CA LEU A 53 -1.07 -18.13 6.78
C LEU A 53 -1.30 -16.63 6.53
N ARG A 54 -2.43 -16.10 7.01
CA ARG A 54 -2.73 -14.67 6.92
C ARG A 54 -1.74 -13.85 7.75
N ASP A 55 -1.41 -14.30 8.95
CA ASP A 55 -0.39 -13.65 9.80
C ASP A 55 1.02 -13.75 9.19
N GLU A 56 1.39 -14.89 8.60
CA GLU A 56 2.65 -15.06 7.87
C GLU A 56 2.78 -14.02 6.74
N ILE A 57 1.71 -13.76 5.99
CA ILE A 57 1.68 -12.71 4.96
C ILE A 57 1.70 -11.31 5.59
N LEU A 58 0.88 -11.09 6.61
CA LEU A 58 0.72 -9.79 7.25
C LEU A 58 2.03 -9.27 7.85
N PHE A 59 2.82 -10.14 8.47
CA PHE A 59 4.09 -9.78 9.11
C PHE A 59 5.31 -10.00 8.23
N LYS A 60 5.13 -10.33 6.95
CA LYS A 60 6.23 -10.30 5.99
C LYS A 60 6.61 -8.84 5.72
N GLN A 61 7.91 -8.52 5.88
CA GLN A 61 8.46 -7.22 5.53
C GLN A 61 8.31 -6.97 4.02
N PRO A 62 7.64 -5.89 3.59
CA PRO A 62 7.62 -5.47 2.19
C PRO A 62 9.01 -4.98 1.76
N GLU A 63 9.37 -5.20 0.49
CA GLU A 63 10.66 -4.80 -0.08
C GLU A 63 10.81 -3.27 -0.17
N SER A 64 9.71 -2.58 -0.43
CA SER A 64 9.65 -1.12 -0.54
C SER A 64 8.30 -0.59 -0.05
N THR A 65 8.18 0.73 0.03
CA THR A 65 6.90 1.36 0.35
C THR A 65 5.96 1.31 -0.86
N HIS A 66 4.67 1.42 -0.60
CA HIS A 66 3.64 1.52 -1.64
C HIS A 66 3.81 2.74 -2.59
N LEU A 67 4.64 3.72 -2.24
CA LEU A 67 4.94 4.86 -3.10
C LEU A 67 5.79 4.41 -4.29
N GLY A 68 6.66 3.42 -4.10
CA GLY A 68 7.60 2.93 -5.09
C GLY A 68 8.75 3.93 -5.35
N ASP A 69 9.37 3.78 -6.51
CA ASP A 69 10.54 4.56 -6.89
C ASP A 69 10.19 5.67 -7.88
N CYS A 70 10.95 6.76 -7.84
CA CYS A 70 10.83 7.80 -8.85
C CYS A 70 11.30 7.24 -10.21
N PRO A 71 10.49 7.31 -11.27
CA PRO A 71 10.85 6.70 -12.55
C PRO A 71 11.93 7.46 -13.33
N ILE A 72 12.44 8.57 -12.79
CA ILE A 72 13.49 9.40 -13.41
C ILE A 72 14.84 9.13 -12.77
N CYS A 73 14.94 9.16 -11.44
CA CYS A 73 16.21 8.89 -10.73
C CYS A 73 16.32 7.47 -10.18
N CYS A 74 15.28 6.66 -10.28
CA CYS A 74 15.21 5.28 -9.75
C CYS A 74 15.48 5.17 -8.24
N LEU A 75 15.37 6.27 -7.50
CA LEU A 75 15.45 6.28 -6.05
C LEU A 75 14.05 6.16 -5.44
N PRO A 76 13.90 5.48 -4.29
CA PRO A 76 12.65 5.45 -3.53
C PRO A 76 12.04 6.84 -3.40
N LEU A 77 10.73 6.96 -3.59
CA LEU A 77 10.05 8.25 -3.43
C LEU A 77 10.12 8.69 -1.95
N PRO A 78 10.26 10.00 -1.69
CA PRO A 78 10.16 10.55 -0.34
C PRO A 78 8.86 10.11 0.36
N PHE A 79 8.93 9.86 1.67
CA PHE A 79 7.76 9.46 2.46
C PHE A 79 6.72 10.57 2.61
N ASP A 80 7.17 11.83 2.51
CA ASP A 80 6.32 13.01 2.46
C ASP A 80 5.73 13.15 1.04
N CYS A 81 4.40 13.13 0.96
CA CYS A 81 3.70 13.24 -0.31
C CYS A 81 3.92 14.59 -0.99
N ASP A 82 4.21 15.65 -0.23
CA ASP A 82 4.38 17.00 -0.76
C ASP A 82 5.73 17.15 -1.48
N LYS A 83 6.65 16.19 -1.28
CA LYS A 83 7.96 16.13 -1.96
C LYS A 83 7.92 15.39 -3.30
N SER A 84 6.72 15.02 -3.76
CA SER A 84 6.52 14.37 -5.05
C SER A 84 5.29 14.91 -5.78
N ASN A 85 5.30 14.81 -7.10
CA ASN A 85 4.23 15.29 -7.95
C ASN A 85 3.70 14.17 -8.85
N LEU A 86 2.38 14.01 -8.92
CA LEU A 86 1.73 13.03 -9.76
C LEU A 86 1.46 13.60 -11.16
N MET A 87 1.92 12.91 -12.20
CA MET A 87 1.71 13.31 -13.58
C MET A 87 0.42 12.68 -14.13
N PRO A 88 -0.68 13.44 -14.35
CA PRO A 88 -1.97 12.88 -14.78
C PRO A 88 -1.91 12.24 -16.17
N CYS A 89 -0.99 12.70 -17.03
CA CYS A 89 -0.80 12.15 -18.36
C CYS A 89 -0.28 10.71 -18.40
N CYS A 90 0.35 10.22 -17.34
CA CYS A 90 0.93 8.87 -17.29
C CYS A 90 0.77 8.16 -15.95
N SER A 91 0.05 8.77 -15.01
CA SER A 91 -0.16 8.26 -13.66
C SER A 91 1.15 7.91 -12.93
N LYS A 92 2.23 8.65 -13.23
CA LYS A 92 3.53 8.46 -12.58
C LYS A 92 3.79 9.55 -11.56
N THR A 93 4.17 9.14 -10.37
CA THR A 93 4.66 10.03 -9.32
C THR A 93 6.15 10.28 -9.52
N ILE A 94 6.54 11.54 -9.57
CA ILE A 94 7.91 11.99 -9.82
C ILE A 94 8.34 12.84 -8.63
N CYS A 95 9.52 12.59 -8.07
CA CYS A 95 10.02 13.43 -6.97
C CYS A 95 10.25 14.87 -7.44
N ASN A 96 10.03 15.84 -6.54
CA ASN A 96 10.12 17.26 -6.86
C ASN A 96 11.50 17.66 -7.38
N GLY A 97 12.57 16.97 -6.94
CA GLY A 97 13.92 17.17 -7.47
C GLY A 97 14.02 16.90 -8.97
N CYS A 98 13.48 15.78 -9.45
CA CYS A 98 13.49 15.45 -10.88
C CYS A 98 12.53 16.33 -11.69
N ASP A 99 11.37 16.67 -11.13
CA ASP A 99 10.42 17.58 -11.79
C ASP A 99 11.03 18.99 -11.94
N ARG A 100 11.62 19.52 -10.87
CA ARG A 100 12.31 20.83 -10.88
C ARG A 100 13.49 20.85 -11.84
N ALA A 101 14.34 19.82 -11.84
CA ALA A 101 15.46 19.73 -12.78
C ALA A 101 14.97 19.73 -14.24
N ASN A 102 13.83 19.08 -14.51
CA ASN A 102 13.20 19.12 -15.83
C ASN A 102 12.71 20.53 -16.20
N GLN A 103 12.07 21.23 -15.26
CA GLN A 103 11.57 22.60 -15.44
C GLN A 103 12.70 23.61 -15.70
N ILE A 104 13.83 23.51 -14.98
CA ILE A 104 15.01 24.36 -15.22
C ILE A 104 15.53 24.18 -16.63
N ARG A 105 15.74 22.93 -17.08
CA ARG A 105 16.19 22.63 -18.44
C ARG A 105 15.23 23.19 -19.50
N GLU A 106 13.92 23.08 -19.25
CA GLU A 106 12.90 23.62 -20.16
C GLU A 106 12.95 25.15 -20.23
N PHE A 107 13.12 25.82 -19.09
CA PHE A 107 13.25 27.26 -19.02
C PHE A 107 14.51 27.77 -19.73
N GLU A 108 15.69 27.24 -19.39
CA GLU A 108 16.97 27.63 -19.98
C GLU A 108 17.01 27.36 -21.49
N GLY A 109 16.44 26.24 -21.92
CA GLY A 109 16.35 25.87 -23.33
C GLY A 109 15.22 26.55 -24.09
N LYS A 110 14.40 27.40 -23.45
CA LYS A 110 13.18 28.00 -24.02
C LYS A 110 12.26 26.95 -24.67
N LEU A 111 12.14 25.79 -24.03
CA LEU A 111 11.36 24.64 -24.49
C LEU A 111 9.95 24.67 -23.89
N LEU A 112 9.01 24.02 -24.59
CA LEU A 112 7.67 23.79 -24.06
C LEU A 112 7.72 22.86 -22.84
N ARG A 113 6.99 23.22 -21.77
CA ARG A 113 6.83 22.39 -20.57
C ARG A 113 6.20 21.04 -20.90
N LYS A 114 6.86 19.95 -20.51
CA LYS A 114 6.42 18.58 -20.76
C LYS A 114 6.57 17.74 -19.51
N CYS A 115 5.75 16.69 -19.40
CA CYS A 115 5.91 15.66 -18.38
C CYS A 115 7.34 15.10 -18.40
N PRO A 116 8.06 15.07 -17.25
CA PRO A 116 9.43 14.59 -17.21
C PRO A 116 9.57 13.12 -17.64
N PHE A 117 8.53 12.31 -17.48
CA PHE A 117 8.53 10.89 -17.82
C PHE A 117 8.06 10.62 -19.26
N CYS A 118 6.79 10.86 -19.59
CA CYS A 118 6.23 10.48 -20.89
C CYS A 118 6.36 11.57 -21.97
N ARG A 119 6.93 12.74 -21.62
CA ARG A 119 7.12 13.88 -22.52
C ARG A 119 5.84 14.48 -23.11
N HIS A 120 4.67 14.10 -22.61
CA HIS A 120 3.40 14.72 -22.97
C HIS A 120 3.43 16.21 -22.59
N PRO A 121 2.98 17.14 -23.45
CA PRO A 121 2.88 18.55 -23.10
C PRO A 121 2.08 18.78 -21.81
N SER A 122 2.48 19.75 -21.00
CA SER A 122 1.67 20.16 -19.85
C SER A 122 0.33 20.72 -20.32
N PRO A 123 -0.79 20.39 -19.64
CA PRO A 123 -2.10 20.93 -19.98
C PRO A 123 -2.10 22.46 -19.83
N LYS A 124 -2.79 23.15 -20.74
CA LYS A 124 -2.91 24.61 -20.74
C LYS A 124 -4.12 25.12 -19.96
N SER A 125 -5.06 24.24 -19.65
CA SER A 125 -6.25 24.52 -18.86
C SER A 125 -6.65 23.32 -18.01
N GLN A 126 -7.49 23.54 -17.02
CA GLN A 126 -8.05 22.46 -16.20
C GLN A 126 -8.83 21.46 -17.06
N GLU A 127 -9.63 21.92 -18.01
CA GLU A 127 -10.38 21.05 -18.94
C GLU A 127 -9.46 20.13 -19.74
N GLU A 128 -8.28 20.59 -20.13
CA GLU A 128 -7.29 19.75 -20.81
C GLU A 128 -6.70 18.71 -19.86
N ALA A 129 -6.41 19.11 -18.61
CA ALA A 129 -5.96 18.18 -17.57
C ALA A 129 -7.00 17.08 -17.31
N ASP A 130 -8.28 17.46 -17.18
CA ASP A 130 -9.39 16.53 -16.95
C ASP A 130 -9.54 15.56 -18.11
N ARG A 131 -9.47 16.04 -19.36
CA ARG A 131 -9.49 15.17 -20.56
C ARG A 131 -8.32 14.19 -20.58
N ILE A 132 -7.12 14.63 -20.19
CA ILE A 132 -5.94 13.78 -20.14
C ILE A 132 -6.11 12.69 -19.06
N GLN A 133 -6.61 13.06 -17.89
CA GLN A 133 -6.89 12.13 -16.80
C GLN A 133 -7.98 11.12 -17.18
N MET A 134 -9.06 11.56 -17.82
CA MET A 134 -10.14 10.67 -18.24
C MET A 134 -9.69 9.58 -19.21
N LYS A 135 -8.73 9.87 -20.11
CA LYS A 135 -8.12 8.82 -20.96
C LYS A 135 -7.44 7.71 -20.15
N ARG A 136 -6.92 8.03 -18.96
CA ARG A 136 -6.35 7.03 -18.04
C ARG A 136 -7.44 6.23 -17.32
N VAL A 137 -8.53 6.89 -16.94
CA VAL A 137 -9.70 6.23 -16.36
C VAL A 137 -10.32 5.23 -17.35
N GLU A 138 -10.44 5.60 -18.63
CA GLU A 138 -11.00 4.75 -19.69
C GLU A 138 -10.23 3.44 -19.90
N VAL A 139 -8.92 3.44 -19.65
CA VAL A 139 -8.08 2.24 -19.74
C VAL A 139 -7.89 1.52 -18.40
N ASN A 140 -8.71 1.86 -17.40
CA ASN A 140 -8.66 1.30 -16.05
C ASN A 140 -7.29 1.48 -15.37
N ASP A 141 -6.68 2.66 -15.50
CA ASP A 141 -5.48 2.97 -14.72
C ASP A 141 -5.84 3.13 -13.22
N PRO A 142 -5.25 2.31 -12.32
CA PRO A 142 -5.63 2.28 -10.90
C PRO A 142 -5.44 3.63 -10.19
N VAL A 143 -4.36 4.33 -10.53
CA VAL A 143 -4.02 5.63 -9.92
C VAL A 143 -4.99 6.71 -10.39
N ALA A 144 -5.33 6.75 -11.68
CA ALA A 144 -6.33 7.68 -12.20
C ALA A 144 -7.72 7.41 -11.60
N MET A 145 -8.12 6.14 -11.44
CA MET A 145 -9.36 5.80 -10.75
C MET A 145 -9.35 6.28 -9.30
N ARG A 146 -8.23 6.13 -8.58
CA ARG A 146 -8.11 6.68 -7.22
C ARG A 146 -8.25 8.20 -7.22
N LEU A 147 -7.67 8.92 -8.18
CA LEU A 147 -7.83 10.37 -8.30
C LEU A 147 -9.30 10.77 -8.51
N MET A 148 -10.01 10.05 -9.38
CA MET A 148 -11.47 10.26 -9.51
C MET A 148 -12.17 10.05 -8.17
N GLY A 149 -11.81 9.01 -7.41
CA GLY A 149 -12.36 8.79 -6.07
C GLY A 149 -12.13 9.97 -5.12
N PHE A 150 -10.93 10.56 -5.15
CA PHE A 150 -10.60 11.75 -4.37
C PHE A 150 -11.44 12.97 -4.78
N GLU A 151 -11.53 13.26 -6.08
CA GLU A 151 -12.36 14.37 -6.59
C GLU A 151 -13.84 14.23 -6.24
N ARG A 152 -14.37 12.99 -6.27
CA ARG A 152 -15.76 12.73 -5.85
C ARG A 152 -15.94 13.00 -4.37
N GLN A 153 -14.98 12.58 -3.55
CA GLN A 153 -15.00 12.84 -2.12
C GLN A 153 -14.93 14.34 -1.78
N GLU A 154 -14.11 15.13 -2.48
CA GLU A 154 -14.06 16.59 -2.31
C GLU A 154 -15.39 17.28 -2.67
N LYS A 155 -16.17 16.67 -3.57
CA LYS A 155 -17.50 17.12 -3.96
C LYS A 155 -18.63 16.54 -3.09
N GLU A 156 -18.27 15.90 -1.98
CA GLU A 156 -19.20 15.20 -1.07
C GLU A 156 -20.01 14.06 -1.73
N ASP A 157 -19.60 13.60 -2.92
CA ASP A 157 -20.15 12.45 -3.63
C ASP A 157 -19.48 11.16 -3.11
N HIS A 158 -19.88 10.74 -1.90
CA HIS A 158 -19.27 9.60 -1.24
C HIS A 158 -19.59 8.25 -1.93
N ASP A 159 -20.77 8.11 -2.55
CA ASP A 159 -21.11 6.90 -3.29
C ASP A 159 -20.20 6.75 -4.52
N GLY A 160 -20.03 7.84 -5.30
CA GLY A 160 -19.10 7.87 -6.43
C GLY A 160 -17.65 7.61 -6.00
N ALA A 161 -17.22 8.20 -4.88
CA ALA A 161 -15.89 7.95 -4.33
C ALA A 161 -15.69 6.47 -3.99
N PHE A 162 -16.68 5.84 -3.35
CA PHE A 162 -16.64 4.43 -2.97
C PHE A 162 -16.47 3.53 -4.18
N GLU A 163 -17.22 3.80 -5.25
CA GLU A 163 -17.14 3.04 -6.50
C GLU A 163 -15.75 3.12 -7.13
N TYR A 164 -15.18 4.33 -7.22
CA TYR A 164 -13.86 4.54 -7.83
C TYR A 164 -12.75 3.91 -7.00
N TYR A 165 -12.76 4.08 -5.67
CA TYR A 165 -11.77 3.42 -4.82
C TYR A 165 -11.92 1.90 -4.84
N THR A 166 -13.14 1.37 -4.91
CA THR A 166 -13.36 -0.09 -5.05
C THR A 166 -12.74 -0.63 -6.34
N LYS A 167 -12.94 0.07 -7.47
CA LYS A 167 -12.32 -0.30 -8.76
C LYS A 167 -10.79 -0.21 -8.69
N ALA A 168 -10.25 0.90 -8.18
CA ALA A 168 -8.80 1.11 -8.05
C ALA A 168 -8.14 0.05 -7.16
N ALA A 169 -8.74 -0.27 -6.01
CA ALA A 169 -8.27 -1.31 -5.10
C ALA A 169 -8.30 -2.71 -5.75
N GLY A 170 -9.37 -3.03 -6.51
CA GLY A 170 -9.45 -4.26 -7.29
C GLY A 170 -8.38 -4.41 -8.36
N LEU A 171 -7.77 -3.29 -8.79
CA LEU A 171 -6.65 -3.22 -9.72
C LEU A 171 -5.29 -3.08 -9.03
N GLY A 172 -5.25 -3.18 -7.69
CA GLY A 172 -4.03 -3.16 -6.90
C GLY A 172 -3.57 -1.80 -6.41
N ASP A 173 -4.39 -0.74 -6.49
CA ASP A 173 -4.04 0.55 -5.87
C ASP A 173 -4.09 0.45 -4.34
N VAL A 174 -2.91 0.61 -3.73
CA VAL A 174 -2.72 0.47 -2.28
C VAL A 174 -3.37 1.61 -1.49
N ASN A 175 -3.35 2.83 -2.03
CA ASN A 175 -3.96 4.00 -1.40
C ASN A 175 -5.49 3.91 -1.44
N ALA A 176 -6.06 3.33 -2.49
CA ALA A 176 -7.48 3.05 -2.58
C ALA A 176 -7.93 2.08 -1.49
N HIS A 177 -7.15 1.04 -1.18
CA HIS A 177 -7.40 0.20 0.00
C HIS A 177 -7.40 1.02 1.30
N PHE A 178 -6.41 1.90 1.50
CA PHE A 178 -6.41 2.77 2.67
C PHE A 178 -7.67 3.65 2.75
N ASN A 179 -8.08 4.26 1.64
CA ASN A 179 -9.29 5.10 1.57
C ASN A 179 -10.58 4.29 1.84
N LEU A 180 -10.72 3.09 1.26
CA LEU A 180 -11.85 2.20 1.57
C LEU A 180 -11.91 1.82 3.04
N SER A 181 -10.76 1.67 3.71
CA SER A 181 -10.74 1.43 5.15
C SER A 181 -11.34 2.61 5.93
N VAL A 182 -11.05 3.84 5.52
CA VAL A 182 -11.63 5.06 6.13
C VAL A 182 -13.12 5.14 5.83
N MET A 183 -13.55 4.87 4.60
CA MET A 183 -14.96 4.91 4.23
C MET A 183 -15.80 3.91 5.03
N HIS A 184 -15.32 2.68 5.24
CA HIS A 184 -16.00 1.71 6.10
C HIS A 184 -15.93 2.04 7.59
N ARG A 185 -14.94 2.82 8.04
CA ARG A 185 -14.86 3.29 9.43
C ARG A 185 -15.92 4.35 9.70
N GLU A 186 -16.02 5.32 8.80
CA GLU A 186 -16.85 6.51 8.95
C GLU A 186 -18.26 6.33 8.38
N GLY A 187 -18.49 5.33 7.53
CA GLY A 187 -19.77 5.10 6.86
C GLY A 187 -20.01 6.05 5.69
N LEU A 188 -18.96 6.41 4.95
CA LEU A 188 -19.02 7.34 3.83
C LEU A 188 -19.33 6.57 2.56
N GLY A 189 -20.50 6.80 1.94
CA GLY A 189 -20.93 6.12 0.71
C GLY A 189 -21.14 4.60 0.84
N VAL A 190 -21.08 4.09 2.09
CA VAL A 190 -21.24 2.69 2.43
C VAL A 190 -21.58 2.56 3.91
N GLU A 191 -22.27 1.49 4.30
CA GLU A 191 -22.48 1.19 5.71
C GLU A 191 -21.16 0.97 6.46
N LYS A 192 -21.13 1.39 7.74
CA LYS A 192 -20.01 1.11 8.64
C LYS A 192 -19.81 -0.39 8.78
N ASP A 193 -18.64 -0.87 8.41
CA ASP A 193 -18.29 -2.29 8.50
C ASP A 193 -16.86 -2.42 9.03
N LYS A 194 -16.75 -2.68 10.34
CA LYS A 194 -15.45 -2.85 11.00
C LYS A 194 -14.64 -3.99 10.41
N LYS A 195 -15.25 -5.07 9.89
CA LYS A 195 -14.51 -6.19 9.31
C LYS A 195 -13.90 -5.81 7.97
N LYS A 196 -14.67 -5.14 7.10
CA LYS A 196 -14.16 -4.64 5.82
C LYS A 196 -13.12 -3.53 6.01
N MET A 197 -13.31 -2.68 7.02
CA MET A 197 -12.34 -1.68 7.43
C MET A 197 -10.98 -2.32 7.73
N TRP A 198 -10.93 -3.34 8.61
CA TRP A 198 -9.66 -4.00 8.95
C TRP A 198 -9.09 -4.77 7.77
N HIS A 199 -9.94 -5.42 6.98
CA HIS A 199 -9.51 -6.12 5.78
C HIS A 199 -8.75 -5.19 4.82
N HIS A 200 -9.33 -4.04 4.46
CA HIS A 200 -8.65 -3.10 3.56
C HIS A 200 -7.41 -2.46 4.17
N LEU A 201 -7.41 -2.21 5.48
CA LEU A 201 -6.22 -1.71 6.17
C LEU A 201 -5.09 -2.74 6.18
N GLU A 202 -5.40 -4.03 6.35
CA GLU A 202 -4.44 -5.14 6.22
C GLU A 202 -3.90 -5.27 4.80
N GLU A 203 -4.75 -5.24 3.77
CA GLU A 203 -4.29 -5.29 2.37
C GLU A 203 -3.34 -4.12 2.05
N ALA A 204 -3.70 -2.91 2.47
CA ALA A 204 -2.84 -1.73 2.30
C ALA A 204 -1.50 -1.89 3.02
N ALA A 205 -1.54 -2.37 4.27
CA ALA A 205 -0.35 -2.59 5.05
C ALA A 205 0.56 -3.64 4.38
N ILE A 206 0.02 -4.81 4.01
CA ILE A 206 0.72 -5.91 3.30
C ILE A 206 1.45 -5.38 2.07
N ALA A 207 0.82 -4.47 1.32
CA ALA A 207 1.39 -3.86 0.13
C ALA A 207 2.33 -2.66 0.39
N GLY A 208 2.79 -2.46 1.63
CA GLY A 208 3.82 -1.45 1.95
C GLY A 208 3.28 -0.07 2.33
N HIS A 209 1.99 0.07 2.66
CA HIS A 209 1.45 1.33 3.16
C HIS A 209 1.82 1.56 4.62
N THR A 210 2.70 2.53 4.85
CA THR A 210 3.29 2.81 6.17
C THR A 210 2.27 3.30 7.19
N PHE A 211 1.37 4.23 6.82
CA PHE A 211 0.31 4.67 7.73
C PHE A 211 -0.71 3.58 8.06
N ALA A 212 -1.10 2.74 7.09
CA ALA A 212 -1.96 1.60 7.34
C ALA A 212 -1.32 0.64 8.36
N ARG A 213 -0.02 0.36 8.17
CA ARG A 213 0.78 -0.47 9.06
C ARG A 213 0.87 0.11 10.48
N HIS A 214 1.17 1.39 10.61
CA HIS A 214 1.19 2.10 11.89
C HIS A 214 -0.17 2.04 12.61
N ASN A 215 -1.26 2.23 11.88
CA ASN A 215 -2.62 2.15 12.43
C ASN A 215 -2.96 0.74 12.94
N LEU A 216 -2.48 -0.31 12.27
CA LEU A 216 -2.59 -1.68 12.78
C LEU A 216 -1.78 -1.87 14.07
N GLY A 217 -0.57 -1.33 14.14
CA GLY A 217 0.23 -1.33 15.37
C GLY A 217 -0.50 -0.68 16.55
N ASN A 218 -1.04 0.53 16.34
CA ASN A 218 -1.80 1.25 17.36
C ASN A 218 -3.07 0.47 17.78
N HIS A 219 -3.73 -0.19 16.83
CA HIS A 219 -4.88 -1.02 17.12
C HIS A 219 -4.52 -2.23 17.99
N GLU A 220 -3.45 -2.95 17.64
CA GLU A 220 -2.96 -4.09 18.42
C GLU A 220 -2.57 -3.65 19.84
N CYS A 221 -1.86 -2.53 19.97
CA CYS A 221 -1.46 -1.97 21.27
C CYS A 221 -2.67 -1.62 22.15
N ARG A 222 -3.68 -0.94 21.59
CA ARG A 222 -4.94 -0.62 22.31
C ARG A 222 -5.73 -1.84 22.76
N ASN A 223 -5.46 -3.01 22.18
CA ASN A 223 -6.06 -4.29 22.58
C ASN A 223 -5.10 -5.15 23.41
N SER A 224 -4.05 -4.55 24.00
CA SER A 224 -3.03 -5.22 24.81
C SER A 224 -2.27 -6.34 24.11
N ARG A 225 -2.22 -6.31 22.77
CA ARG A 225 -1.49 -7.28 21.94
C ARG A 225 -0.12 -6.71 21.56
N HIS A 226 0.67 -6.38 22.58
CA HIS A 226 1.93 -5.64 22.44
C HIS A 226 2.92 -6.32 21.49
N ASP A 227 3.06 -7.65 21.56
CA ASP A 227 3.95 -8.41 20.66
C ASP A 227 3.61 -8.21 19.17
N ARG A 228 2.31 -8.10 18.85
CA ARG A 228 1.86 -7.84 17.47
C ARG A 228 2.04 -6.37 17.10
N ALA A 229 1.76 -5.46 18.04
CA ALA A 229 1.95 -4.04 17.84
C ALA A 229 3.41 -3.70 17.46
N VAL A 230 4.36 -4.23 18.24
CA VAL A 230 5.80 -4.10 17.99
C VAL A 230 6.17 -4.59 16.60
N LYS A 231 5.68 -5.77 16.17
CA LYS A 231 5.95 -6.28 14.81
C LYS A 231 5.45 -5.33 13.72
N HIS A 232 4.25 -4.77 13.88
CA HIS A 232 3.73 -3.78 12.92
C HIS A 232 4.61 -2.53 12.89
N TRP A 233 4.99 -2.00 14.04
CA TRP A 233 5.80 -0.79 14.11
C TRP A 233 7.23 -1.02 13.59
N ILE A 234 7.86 -2.18 13.84
CA ILE A 234 9.14 -2.56 13.22
C ILE A 234 9.03 -2.53 11.69
N ILE A 235 8.00 -3.16 11.12
CA ILE A 235 7.81 -3.18 9.66
C ILE A 235 7.61 -1.78 9.11
N ALA A 236 6.81 -0.95 9.77
CA ALA A 236 6.57 0.43 9.35
C ALA A 236 7.81 1.32 9.49
N ALA A 237 8.56 1.19 10.59
CA ALA A 237 9.80 1.92 10.83
C ALA A 237 10.87 1.55 9.80
N ASN A 238 11.01 0.25 9.47
CA ASN A 238 11.90 -0.23 8.41
C ASN A 238 11.54 0.33 7.02
N LEU A 239 10.29 0.75 6.83
CA LEU A 239 9.80 1.44 5.63
C LEU A 239 9.87 2.97 5.76
N GLY A 240 10.60 3.50 6.75
CA GLY A 240 10.83 4.94 6.94
C GLY A 240 9.75 5.69 7.70
N ASN A 241 8.85 5.02 8.42
CA ASN A 241 7.80 5.70 9.19
C ASN A 241 8.29 6.19 10.56
N ASP A 242 8.50 7.51 10.69
CA ASP A 242 8.98 8.14 11.93
C ASP A 242 8.05 7.91 13.12
N ARG A 243 6.73 7.97 12.92
CA ARG A 243 5.76 7.77 14.00
C ARG A 243 5.91 6.39 14.63
N SER A 244 6.05 5.34 13.79
CA SER A 244 6.27 3.98 14.27
C SER A 244 7.63 3.81 14.95
N LEU A 245 8.66 4.55 14.52
CA LEU A 245 9.95 4.53 15.21
C LEU A 245 9.86 5.15 16.61
N GLU A 246 9.08 6.23 16.80
CA GLU A 246 8.85 6.79 18.14
C GLU A 246 8.05 5.84 19.02
N GLU A 247 7.01 5.15 18.50
CA GLU A 247 6.30 4.10 19.25
C GLU A 247 7.26 2.98 19.70
N LEU A 248 8.22 2.58 18.85
CA LEU A 248 9.23 1.57 19.22
C LEU A 248 10.19 2.05 20.31
N LYS A 249 10.50 3.35 20.32
CA LYS A 249 11.35 3.96 21.34
C LYS A 249 10.64 3.98 22.69
N ASP A 250 9.33 4.24 22.71
CA ASP A 250 8.52 4.10 23.92
C ASP A 250 8.45 2.65 24.39
N CYS A 251 8.22 1.70 23.47
CA CYS A 251 8.27 0.28 23.79
C CYS A 251 9.63 -0.18 24.34
N TYR A 252 10.74 0.38 23.84
CA TYR A 252 12.08 0.12 24.37
C TYR A 252 12.23 0.65 25.80
N ARG A 253 11.72 1.85 26.10
CA ARG A 253 11.72 2.41 27.47
C ARG A 253 10.92 1.55 28.45
N GLU A 254 9.84 0.93 27.98
CA GLU A 254 8.98 0.03 28.75
C GLU A 254 9.51 -1.42 28.83
N GLY A 255 10.59 -1.74 28.12
CA GLY A 255 11.17 -3.09 28.09
C GLY A 255 10.40 -4.10 27.23
N LEU A 256 9.46 -3.64 26.39
CA LEU A 256 8.69 -4.46 25.44
C LEU A 256 9.50 -4.81 24.17
N VAL A 257 10.58 -4.07 23.91
CA VAL A 257 11.49 -4.27 22.77
C VAL A 257 12.91 -4.37 23.30
N SER A 258 13.70 -5.32 22.79
CA SER A 258 15.10 -5.45 23.17
C SER A 258 15.95 -4.30 22.62
N LYS A 259 17.08 -4.02 23.26
CA LYS A 259 18.04 -3.02 22.77
C LYS A 259 18.51 -3.34 21.33
N ASP A 260 18.73 -4.61 21.04
CA ASP A 260 19.25 -5.05 19.74
C ASP A 260 18.20 -4.89 18.65
N ASP A 261 16.94 -5.24 18.93
CA ASP A 261 15.82 -5.08 18.00
C ASP A 261 15.54 -3.60 17.71
N PHE A 262 15.52 -2.75 18.75
CA PHE A 262 15.34 -1.32 18.58
C PHE A 262 16.49 -0.71 17.77
N ALA A 263 17.73 -1.07 18.08
CA ALA A 263 18.89 -0.59 17.33
C ALA A 263 18.88 -1.08 15.87
N ALA A 264 18.40 -2.30 15.61
CA ALA A 264 18.23 -2.81 14.25
C ALA A 264 17.17 -2.01 13.48
N ALA A 265 16.00 -1.79 14.08
CA ALA A 265 14.92 -1.00 13.47
C ALA A 265 15.39 0.44 13.17
N LEU A 266 16.11 1.07 14.10
CA LEU A 266 16.67 2.42 13.92
C LEU A 266 17.66 2.48 12.73
N ARG A 267 18.55 1.50 12.60
CA ARG A 267 19.50 1.43 11.47
C ARG A 267 18.80 1.26 10.13
N VAL A 268 17.82 0.35 10.04
CA VAL A 268 17.09 0.10 8.79
C VAL A 268 16.23 1.32 8.43
N HIS A 269 15.58 1.93 9.41
CA HIS A 269 14.85 3.18 9.23
C HIS A 269 15.74 4.29 8.67
N GLN A 270 16.92 4.51 9.26
CA GLN A 270 17.87 5.50 8.78
C GLN A 270 18.31 5.22 7.34
N ALA A 271 18.59 3.96 7.00
CA ALA A 271 18.92 3.56 5.63
C ALA A 271 17.77 3.81 4.65
N ALA A 272 16.52 3.57 5.06
CA ALA A 272 15.34 3.86 4.25
C ALA A 272 15.18 5.37 4.00
N VAL A 273 15.37 6.20 5.03
CA VAL A 273 15.37 7.67 4.91
C VAL A 273 16.49 8.15 4.00
N ASP A 274 17.71 7.67 4.19
CA ASP A 274 18.87 8.09 3.39
C ASP A 274 18.74 7.67 1.93
N ALA A 275 18.13 6.52 1.64
CA ALA A 275 17.82 6.09 0.28
C ALA A 275 16.87 7.04 -0.47
N THR A 276 16.09 7.87 0.24
CA THR A 276 15.23 8.90 -0.37
C THR A 276 15.94 10.22 -0.64
N LYS A 277 17.22 10.38 -0.27
CA LYS A 277 17.92 11.65 -0.47
C LYS A 277 18.54 11.72 -1.87
N SER A 278 18.57 12.91 -2.45
CA SER A 278 19.37 13.18 -3.64
C SER A 278 19.70 14.67 -3.74
N PRO A 279 20.82 15.05 -4.39
CA PRO A 279 21.18 16.46 -4.57
C PRO A 279 20.08 17.28 -5.26
N GLN A 280 19.33 16.68 -6.19
CA GLN A 280 18.23 17.36 -6.86
C GLN A 280 17.03 17.60 -5.93
N ARG A 281 16.75 16.68 -5.00
CA ARG A 281 15.68 16.83 -4.00
C ARG A 281 16.05 17.92 -3.00
N GLU A 282 17.29 17.91 -2.51
CA GLU A 282 17.83 18.96 -1.64
C GLU A 282 17.77 20.35 -2.29
N ALA A 283 18.23 20.46 -3.56
CA ALA A 283 18.15 21.72 -4.31
C ALA A 283 16.70 22.18 -4.53
N ALA A 284 15.75 21.25 -4.70
CA ALA A 284 14.35 21.59 -4.87
C ALA A 284 13.71 22.10 -3.58
N GLU A 285 14.05 21.52 -2.42
CA GLU A 285 13.60 21.96 -1.11
C GLU A 285 14.14 23.35 -0.75
N LEU A 286 15.45 23.56 -0.88
CA LEU A 286 16.09 24.85 -0.58
C LEU A 286 15.43 26.01 -1.33
N ALA A 287 15.18 25.81 -2.62
CA ALA A 287 14.61 26.87 -3.42
C ALA A 287 13.08 26.88 -3.41
N LEU A 288 12.41 26.03 -2.62
CA LEU A 288 11.03 26.25 -2.16
C LEU A 288 11.05 27.15 -0.92
N GLU A 289 11.94 26.88 0.04
CA GLU A 289 12.12 27.71 1.23
C GLU A 289 12.48 29.16 0.89
N GLU A 290 13.31 29.37 -0.14
CA GLU A 290 13.62 30.71 -0.65
C GLU A 290 12.38 31.44 -1.18
N LEU A 291 11.47 30.75 -1.86
CA LEU A 291 10.23 31.34 -2.38
C LEU A 291 9.26 31.71 -1.25
N GLU A 292 9.23 30.93 -0.18
CA GLU A 292 8.40 31.21 1.00
C GLU A 292 8.88 32.44 1.77
N LYS A 293 10.19 32.70 1.81
CA LYS A 293 10.76 33.90 2.45
C LYS A 293 10.43 35.21 1.73
N ILE A 294 9.99 35.13 0.48
CA ILE A 294 9.66 36.30 -0.37
C ILE A 294 8.16 36.65 -0.29
N LYS A 295 7.32 35.78 0.29
CA LYS A 295 5.89 36.00 0.49
C LYS A 295 5.60 36.71 1.82
#